data_AF-A0AAN8FFU5-F1
#
_entry.id   AF-A0AAN8FFU5-F1
#
_cell.length_a   1.000
_cell.length_b   1.000
_cell.length_c   1.000
_cell.angle_alpha   90.00
_cell.angle_beta   90.00
_cell.angle_gamma   90.00
#
_symmetry.space_group_name_H-M   'P 1'
#
loop_
_entity.id
_entity.type
_entity.pdbx_description
1 polymer ?
#
loop_
_entity_poly.entity_id
_entity_poly.type
_entity_poly.pdbx_seq_one_letter_code
_entity_poly.pdbx_strand_id
1 'polypeptide(L)'
;MEPYSYDEITQAPIPEPYHLHHLLKMSYGINQAALKELTGYDDCNFLLNDVIWETAGAGPSQAILKVSNPLEAKCDQNIDFQVKICQILSEKGINCPKTIRRLDGREWGREEIVDGVYLPVRLFEVIPGSNLENFTYDPDIVEEIGEVLARFHMIADQSKLSVSHVPYIAVEHRRGILKELELLLDRSIISKDNAKLISECLAEFDNGIAKHSEMHEIGMLLCKRIVLLQQIFF
;
A
#
# COMPACT_ATOMS: atom_id res chain seq x y z
N MET A 1 1.15 -9.93 -18.80
CA MET A 1 1.30 -8.60 -18.17
C MET A 1 2.37 -7.87 -18.94
N GLU A 2 2.09 -6.66 -19.43
CA GLU A 2 3.13 -5.87 -20.08
C GLU A 2 4.24 -5.56 -19.07
N PRO A 3 5.51 -5.68 -19.46
CA PRO A 3 6.61 -5.31 -18.58
C PRO A 3 6.50 -3.82 -18.27
N TYR A 4 6.68 -3.47 -17.00
CA TYR A 4 6.76 -2.08 -16.58
C TYR A 4 7.84 -1.32 -17.35
N SER A 5 7.50 -0.10 -17.77
CA SER A 5 8.42 0.85 -18.36
C SER A 5 9.41 1.38 -17.32
N TYR A 6 10.50 2.02 -17.76
CA TYR A 6 11.31 2.81 -16.84
C TYR A 6 10.56 4.08 -16.42
N ASP A 7 9.74 4.66 -17.29
CA ASP A 7 8.97 5.91 -17.09
C ASP A 7 7.66 5.73 -16.31
N GLU A 8 7.57 4.70 -15.46
CA GLU A 8 6.34 4.44 -14.72
C GLU A 8 6.16 5.39 -13.55
N ILE A 9 4.99 6.02 -13.47
CA ILE A 9 4.61 6.85 -12.33
C ILE A 9 4.25 5.92 -11.16
N THR A 10 5.06 5.98 -10.10
CA THR A 10 4.92 5.13 -8.91
C THR A 10 4.06 5.78 -7.82
N GLN A 11 4.03 7.11 -7.78
CA GLN A 11 3.33 7.88 -6.75
C GLN A 11 1.94 8.29 -7.22
N ALA A 12 0.93 8.09 -6.37
CA ALA A 12 -0.37 8.71 -6.58
C ALA A 12 -0.23 10.24 -6.52
N PRO A 13 -0.73 11.00 -7.52
CA PRO A 13 -0.81 12.44 -7.40
C PRO A 13 -1.75 12.83 -6.27
N ILE A 14 -1.45 13.95 -5.60
CA ILE A 14 -2.36 14.52 -4.60
C ILE A 14 -3.64 14.97 -5.33
N PRO A 15 -4.83 14.47 -4.94
CA PRO A 15 -6.09 14.89 -5.53
C PRO A 15 -6.32 16.39 -5.41
N GLU A 16 -6.84 17.01 -6.47
CA GLU A 16 -7.26 18.40 -6.35
C GLU A 16 -8.49 18.52 -5.43
N PRO A 17 -8.62 19.60 -4.64
CA PRO A 17 -9.74 19.76 -3.71
C PRO A 17 -11.12 19.61 -4.37
N TYR A 18 -11.27 20.13 -5.60
CA TYR A 18 -12.53 20.01 -6.34
C TYR A 18 -12.89 18.54 -6.61
N HIS A 19 -11.97 17.77 -7.19
CA HIS A 19 -12.16 16.36 -7.49
C HIS A 19 -12.42 15.53 -6.24
N LEU A 20 -11.71 15.84 -5.16
CA LEU A 20 -11.86 15.18 -3.87
C LEU A 20 -13.23 15.43 -3.24
N HIS A 21 -13.72 16.66 -3.23
CA HIS A 21 -15.08 16.95 -2.76
C HIS A 21 -16.15 16.35 -3.68
N HIS A 22 -15.91 16.38 -4.99
CA HIS A 22 -16.83 15.80 -5.97
C HIS A 22 -16.98 14.29 -5.77
N LEU A 23 -15.88 13.53 -5.67
CA LEU A 23 -15.93 12.08 -5.49
C LEU A 23 -16.55 11.70 -4.14
N LEU A 24 -16.25 12.43 -3.05
CA LEU A 24 -16.82 12.14 -1.74
C LEU A 24 -18.35 12.27 -1.76
N LYS A 25 -18.86 13.31 -2.42
CA LYS A 25 -20.29 13.52 -2.57
C LYS A 25 -20.93 12.52 -3.53
N MET A 26 -20.40 12.41 -4.75
CA MET A 26 -21.06 11.68 -5.83
C MET A 26 -20.92 10.16 -5.70
N SER A 27 -19.81 9.67 -5.14
CA SER A 27 -19.53 8.24 -5.06
C SER A 27 -19.86 7.64 -3.70
N TYR A 28 -19.84 8.44 -2.63
CA TYR A 28 -20.07 7.99 -1.26
C TYR A 28 -21.21 8.70 -0.53
N GLY A 29 -21.79 9.78 -1.07
CA GLY A 29 -22.84 10.53 -0.38
C GLY A 29 -22.32 11.30 0.84
N ILE A 30 -21.05 11.72 0.84
CA ILE A 30 -20.45 12.55 1.89
C ILE A 30 -20.55 14.01 1.46
N ASN A 31 -21.39 14.78 2.17
CA ASN A 31 -21.60 16.20 1.90
C ASN A 31 -20.43 17.07 2.41
N GLN A 32 -19.83 16.67 3.53
CA GLN A 32 -18.75 17.41 4.17
C GLN A 32 -17.87 16.46 4.98
N ALA A 33 -16.56 16.72 4.98
CA ALA A 33 -15.60 16.11 5.87
C ALA A 33 -14.38 17.03 6.00
N ALA A 34 -13.75 17.04 7.17
CA ALA A 34 -12.43 17.65 7.35
C ALA A 34 -11.36 16.64 6.91
N LEU A 35 -10.48 17.04 5.99
CA LEU A 35 -9.47 16.15 5.43
C LEU A 35 -8.10 16.40 6.07
N LYS A 36 -7.46 15.32 6.49
CA LYS A 36 -6.08 15.30 6.96
C LYS A 36 -5.31 14.27 6.15
N GLU A 37 -4.32 14.71 5.39
CA GLU A 37 -3.42 13.82 4.68
C GLU A 37 -2.67 12.92 5.67
N LEU A 38 -2.54 11.65 5.31
CA LEU A 38 -1.79 10.64 6.05
C LEU A 38 -0.56 10.24 5.26
N THR A 39 0.43 9.69 5.95
CA THR A 39 1.55 9.02 5.29
C THR A 39 1.02 7.86 4.43
N GLY A 40 1.15 7.98 3.12
CA GLY A 40 1.07 6.88 2.19
C GLY A 40 2.41 6.82 1.46
N TYR A 41 3.03 5.64 1.42
CA TYR A 41 4.32 5.47 0.75
C TYR A 41 4.18 5.83 -0.73
N ASP A 42 3.43 5.01 -1.48
CA ASP A 42 3.19 5.20 -2.91
C ASP A 42 1.73 5.66 -3.19
N ASP A 43 0.82 5.38 -2.26
CA ASP A 43 -0.59 5.76 -2.32
C ASP A 43 -0.84 7.14 -1.69
N CYS A 44 -1.95 7.78 -2.05
CA CYS A 44 -2.39 9.02 -1.40
C CYS A 44 -3.56 8.74 -0.44
N ASN A 45 -3.33 8.92 0.86
CA ASN A 45 -4.27 8.56 1.92
C ASN A 45 -4.75 9.79 2.70
N PHE A 46 -6.03 9.84 3.04
CA PHE A 46 -6.63 10.90 3.86
C PHE A 46 -7.45 10.32 5.00
N LEU A 47 -7.27 10.86 6.21
CA LEU A 47 -8.23 10.75 7.28
C LEU A 47 -9.33 11.80 7.08
N LEU A 48 -10.56 11.32 6.98
CA LEU A 48 -11.77 12.13 6.98
C LEU A 48 -12.28 12.20 8.42
N ASN A 49 -12.42 13.41 8.96
CA ASN A 49 -13.02 13.70 10.26
C ASN A 49 -14.34 14.45 10.11
N ASP A 50 -15.18 14.37 11.14
CA ASP A 50 -16.46 15.07 11.21
C ASP A 50 -17.32 14.86 9.95
N VAL A 51 -17.38 13.59 9.49
CA VAL A 51 -18.05 13.22 8.24
C VAL A 51 -19.55 13.44 8.35
N ILE A 52 -20.09 14.26 7.44
CA ILE A 52 -21.52 14.52 7.29
C ILE A 52 -22.01 13.82 6.03
N TRP A 53 -22.78 12.75 6.25
CA TRP A 53 -23.44 11.99 5.18
C TRP A 53 -24.71 12.68 4.69
N GLU A 54 -25.07 12.48 3.44
CA GLU A 54 -26.31 12.98 2.84
C GLU A 54 -27.55 12.40 3.53
N THR A 55 -27.51 11.10 3.82
CA THR A 55 -28.52 10.46 4.66
C THR A 55 -27.97 10.32 6.08
N ALA A 56 -28.70 10.88 7.06
CA ALA A 56 -28.32 10.81 8.46
C ALA A 56 -28.17 9.34 8.92
N GLY A 57 -27.02 9.02 9.51
CA GLY A 57 -26.69 7.66 9.96
C GLY A 57 -26.23 6.68 8.87
N ALA A 58 -25.95 7.15 7.65
CA ALA A 58 -25.50 6.28 6.57
C ALA A 58 -24.09 5.72 6.74
N GLY A 59 -23.26 6.31 7.60
CA GLY A 59 -21.89 5.83 7.83
C GLY A 59 -21.23 6.43 9.07
N PRO A 60 -19.95 6.11 9.30
CA PRO A 60 -19.20 6.55 10.48
C PRO A 60 -18.86 8.04 10.44
N SER A 61 -18.54 8.63 11.60
CA SER A 61 -18.07 10.02 11.72
C SER A 61 -16.62 10.21 11.26
N GLN A 62 -15.86 9.13 11.10
CA GLN A 62 -14.50 9.12 10.58
C GLN A 62 -14.32 8.01 9.56
N ALA A 63 -13.49 8.24 8.55
CA ALA A 63 -13.15 7.26 7.51
C ALA A 63 -11.75 7.51 6.94
N ILE A 64 -11.16 6.50 6.31
CA ILE A 64 -9.91 6.63 5.55
C ILE A 64 -10.22 6.58 4.06
N LEU A 65 -9.91 7.64 3.34
CA LEU A 65 -9.89 7.63 1.88
C LEU A 65 -8.51 7.19 1.40
N LYS A 66 -8.47 6.25 0.47
CA LYS A 66 -7.25 5.79 -0.17
C LYS A 66 -7.39 5.94 -1.69
N VAL A 67 -6.43 6.64 -2.29
CA VAL A 67 -6.23 6.72 -3.73
C VAL A 67 -5.03 5.84 -4.07
N SER A 68 -5.28 4.75 -4.78
CA SER A 68 -4.22 3.80 -5.15
C SER A 68 -3.24 4.41 -6.13
N ASN A 69 -1.98 4.04 -5.99
CA ASN A 69 -0.93 4.43 -6.91
C ASN A 69 -1.13 3.91 -8.35
N PRO A 70 -0.57 4.58 -9.37
CA PRO A 70 -0.78 4.21 -10.77
C PRO A 70 -0.24 2.82 -11.14
N LEU A 71 0.80 2.35 -10.46
CA LEU A 71 1.37 1.01 -10.70
C LEU A 71 0.39 -0.09 -10.30
N GLU A 72 -0.18 -0.01 -9.09
CA GLU A 72 -1.23 -0.92 -8.65
C GLU A 72 -2.48 -0.80 -9.51
N ALA A 73 -2.81 0.42 -9.93
CA ALA A 73 -3.95 0.72 -10.78
C ALA A 73 -3.86 0.11 -12.19
N LYS A 74 -2.72 -0.46 -12.63
CA LYS A 74 -2.64 -1.14 -13.93
C LYS A 74 -3.42 -2.45 -13.97
N CYS A 75 -3.72 -3.03 -12.82
CA CYS A 75 -4.43 -4.30 -12.74
C CYS A 75 -5.54 -4.21 -11.69
N ASP A 76 -6.78 -4.07 -12.13
CA ASP A 76 -7.96 -4.01 -11.26
C ASP A 76 -8.05 -5.25 -10.34
N GLN A 77 -7.54 -6.41 -10.79
CA GLN A 77 -7.48 -7.63 -9.98
C GLN A 77 -6.62 -7.48 -8.73
N ASN A 78 -5.61 -6.59 -8.74
CA ASN A 78 -4.81 -6.30 -7.55
C ASN A 78 -5.67 -5.60 -6.49
N ILE A 79 -6.53 -4.68 -6.92
CA ILE A 79 -7.44 -3.94 -6.04
C ILE A 79 -8.49 -4.89 -5.46
N ASP A 80 -9.10 -5.73 -6.31
CA ASP A 80 -10.05 -6.76 -5.89
C ASP A 80 -9.41 -7.76 -4.92
N PHE A 81 -8.17 -8.19 -5.20
CA PHE A 81 -7.41 -9.08 -4.32
C PHE A 81 -7.19 -8.44 -2.94
N GLN A 82 -6.75 -7.18 -2.89
CA GLN A 82 -6.54 -6.45 -1.62
C GLN A 82 -7.83 -6.35 -0.80
N VAL A 83 -8.97 -6.04 -1.42
CA VAL A 83 -10.27 -6.03 -0.73
C VAL A 83 -10.62 -7.42 -0.21
N LYS A 84 -10.44 -8.45 -1.05
CA LYS A 84 -10.83 -9.81 -0.71
C LYS A 84 -9.98 -10.42 0.40
N ILE A 85 -8.66 -10.19 0.39
CA ILE A 85 -7.78 -10.71 1.43
C ILE A 85 -8.09 -10.05 2.79
N CYS A 86 -8.33 -8.73 2.83
CA CYS A 86 -8.76 -8.03 4.04
C CYS A 86 -10.06 -8.61 4.61
N GLN A 87 -11.04 -8.92 3.74
CA GLN A 87 -12.27 -9.58 4.16
C GLN A 87 -11.99 -10.95 4.80
N ILE A 88 -11.18 -11.81 4.16
CA ILE A 88 -10.87 -13.14 4.67
C ILE A 88 -10.13 -13.07 6.00
N LEU A 89 -9.15 -12.18 6.12
CA LEU A 89 -8.39 -11.96 7.35
C LEU A 89 -9.33 -11.53 8.49
N SER A 90 -10.25 -10.60 8.23
CA SER A 90 -11.27 -10.16 9.19
C SER A 90 -12.17 -11.30 9.64
N GLU A 91 -12.68 -12.12 8.71
CA GLU A 91 -13.49 -13.30 9.01
C GLU A 91 -12.74 -14.37 9.83
N LYS A 92 -11.39 -14.35 9.80
CA LYS A 92 -10.50 -15.23 10.56
C LYS A 92 -9.89 -14.56 11.80
N GLY A 93 -10.44 -13.41 12.20
CA GLY A 93 -10.11 -12.73 13.45
C GLY A 93 -8.80 -11.94 13.43
N ILE A 94 -8.30 -11.54 12.26
CA ILE A 94 -7.27 -10.51 12.15
C ILE A 94 -8.00 -9.19 11.83
N ASN A 95 -7.82 -8.18 12.67
CA ASN A 95 -8.48 -6.88 12.45
C ASN A 95 -7.93 -6.23 11.18
N CYS A 96 -8.79 -6.10 10.17
CA CYS A 96 -8.48 -5.43 8.91
C CYS A 96 -9.51 -4.32 8.65
N PRO A 97 -9.12 -3.22 7.98
CA PRO A 97 -10.05 -2.14 7.67
C PRO A 97 -11.17 -2.66 6.78
N LYS A 98 -12.41 -2.35 7.15
CA LYS A 98 -13.58 -2.68 6.32
C LYS A 98 -13.79 -1.57 5.30
N THR A 99 -14.07 -1.95 4.07
CA THR A 99 -14.45 -1.00 3.03
C THR A 99 -15.85 -0.44 3.31
N ILE A 100 -15.99 0.87 3.15
CA ILE A 100 -17.28 1.55 3.11
C ILE A 100 -17.72 1.56 1.65
N ARG A 101 -18.91 1.01 1.39
CA ARG A 101 -19.43 0.87 0.03
C ARG A 101 -19.76 2.21 -0.59
N ARG A 102 -19.54 2.28 -1.89
CA ARG A 102 -20.02 3.36 -2.75
C ARG A 102 -21.54 3.31 -2.87
N LEU A 103 -22.14 4.41 -3.33
CA LEU A 103 -23.57 4.51 -3.60
C LEU A 103 -24.04 3.50 -4.67
N ASP A 104 -23.15 3.08 -5.57
CA ASP A 104 -23.42 2.05 -6.58
C ASP A 104 -23.28 0.60 -6.06
N GLY A 105 -22.94 0.43 -4.78
CA GLY A 105 -22.78 -0.86 -4.11
C GLY A 105 -21.41 -1.52 -4.27
N ARG A 106 -20.48 -0.94 -5.05
CA ARG A 106 -19.11 -1.45 -5.18
C ARG A 106 -18.24 -1.02 -4.00
N GLU A 107 -17.20 -1.81 -3.72
CA GLU A 107 -16.22 -1.51 -2.65
C GLU A 107 -15.19 -0.45 -3.09
N TRP A 108 -15.05 -0.24 -4.40
CA TRP A 108 -14.11 0.71 -5.00
C TRP A 108 -14.55 1.14 -6.41
N GLY A 109 -13.94 2.21 -6.93
CA GLY A 109 -14.14 2.63 -8.32
C GLY A 109 -13.02 3.55 -8.79
N ARG A 110 -12.90 3.74 -10.10
CA ARG A 110 -11.96 4.72 -10.67
C ARG A 110 -12.57 6.11 -10.59
N GLU A 111 -11.87 7.02 -9.95
CA GLU A 111 -12.26 8.43 -9.82
C GLU A 111 -11.24 9.31 -10.50
N GLU A 112 -11.70 10.43 -11.04
CA GLU A 112 -10.81 11.48 -11.50
C GLU A 112 -10.19 12.16 -10.29
N ILE A 113 -8.86 12.20 -10.26
CA ILE A 113 -8.09 12.72 -9.12
C ILE A 113 -7.49 14.10 -9.45
N VAL A 114 -7.02 14.25 -10.69
CA VAL A 114 -6.45 15.49 -11.25
C VAL A 114 -6.51 15.39 -12.78
N ASP A 115 -6.95 16.44 -13.48
CA ASP A 115 -6.86 16.63 -14.94
C ASP A 115 -6.86 15.33 -15.80
N GLY A 116 -7.98 14.59 -15.80
CA GLY A 116 -8.13 13.38 -16.62
C GLY A 116 -7.38 12.13 -16.12
N VAL A 117 -6.74 12.18 -14.96
CA VAL A 117 -6.09 11.04 -14.31
C VAL A 117 -7.11 10.29 -13.45
N TYR A 118 -7.39 9.03 -13.83
CA TYR A 118 -8.37 8.18 -13.15
C TYR A 118 -7.71 7.03 -12.38
N LEU A 119 -7.78 7.09 -11.04
CA LEU A 119 -7.17 6.09 -10.16
C LEU A 119 -8.23 5.38 -9.30
N PRO A 120 -7.98 4.11 -8.89
CA PRO A 120 -8.84 3.40 -7.95
C PRO A 120 -8.92 4.13 -6.61
N VAL A 121 -10.14 4.41 -6.17
CA VAL A 121 -10.44 5.02 -4.88
C VAL A 121 -11.26 4.08 -4.03
N ARG A 122 -10.87 4.01 -2.75
CA ARG A 122 -11.49 3.19 -1.71
C ARG A 122 -11.71 4.04 -0.46
N LEU A 123 -12.79 3.74 0.25
CA LEU A 123 -13.08 4.31 1.55
C LEU A 123 -13.10 3.19 2.58
N PHE A 124 -12.50 3.41 3.75
CA PHE A 124 -12.40 2.42 4.81
C PHE A 124 -12.88 2.96 6.14
N GLU A 125 -13.43 2.08 6.98
CA GLU A 125 -13.63 2.34 8.40
C GLU A 125 -12.28 2.54 9.10
N VAL A 126 -12.23 3.48 10.04
CA VAL A 126 -11.04 3.68 10.88
C VAL A 126 -10.92 2.54 11.87
N ILE A 127 -9.73 1.92 11.93
CA ILE A 127 -9.38 1.02 13.04
C ILE A 127 -8.84 1.87 14.19
N PRO A 128 -9.41 1.76 15.41
CA PRO A 128 -8.85 2.44 16.57
C PRO A 128 -7.51 1.83 16.94
N GLY A 129 -6.50 2.68 17.18
CA GLY A 129 -5.17 2.24 17.54
C GLY A 129 -4.14 3.35 17.45
N SER A 130 -2.87 2.97 17.48
CA SER A 130 -1.72 3.86 17.29
C SER A 130 -0.75 3.23 16.30
N ASN A 131 -0.03 4.04 15.54
CA ASN A 131 0.98 3.53 14.61
C ASN A 131 2.08 2.79 15.39
N LEU A 132 2.59 1.71 14.81
CA LEU A 132 3.63 0.87 15.42
C LEU A 132 4.91 1.66 15.75
N GLU A 133 5.21 2.71 14.97
CA GLU A 133 6.34 3.63 15.19
C GLU A 133 6.31 4.36 16.55
N ASN A 134 5.14 4.42 17.20
CA ASN A 134 4.99 5.05 18.51
C ASN A 134 5.26 4.09 19.68
N PHE A 135 5.54 2.81 19.40
CA PHE A 135 5.81 1.81 20.42
C PHE A 135 7.31 1.52 20.53
N THR A 136 7.74 1.14 21.73
CA THR A 136 9.04 0.52 21.96
C THR A 136 8.96 -0.95 21.60
N TYR A 137 9.96 -1.49 20.90
CA TYR A 137 10.01 -2.90 20.50
C TYR A 137 10.44 -3.80 21.67
N ASP A 138 9.66 -3.78 22.74
CA ASP A 138 9.83 -4.67 23.88
C ASP A 138 9.50 -6.12 23.49
N PRO A 139 10.09 -7.14 24.15
CA PRO A 139 9.94 -8.53 23.74
C PRO A 139 8.49 -8.99 23.52
N ASP A 140 7.57 -8.57 24.39
CA ASP A 140 6.15 -8.92 24.32
C ASP A 140 5.50 -8.38 23.02
N ILE A 141 5.81 -7.14 22.63
CA ILE A 141 5.30 -6.53 21.39
C ILE A 141 5.86 -7.27 20.16
N VAL A 142 7.13 -7.67 20.21
CA VAL A 142 7.76 -8.43 19.12
C VAL A 142 7.13 -9.82 18.98
N GLU A 143 6.81 -10.47 20.09
CA GLU A 143 6.08 -11.75 20.11
C GLU A 143 4.68 -11.58 19.50
N GLU A 144 3.92 -10.57 19.92
CA GLU A 144 2.59 -10.27 19.35
C GLU A 144 2.63 -10.01 17.83
N ILE A 145 3.61 -9.25 17.35
CA ILE A 145 3.81 -9.03 15.91
C ILE A 145 4.07 -10.36 15.20
N GLY A 146 4.93 -11.19 15.77
CA GLY A 146 5.25 -12.51 15.23
C GLY A 146 4.04 -13.44 15.16
N GLU A 147 3.20 -13.46 16.19
CA GLU A 147 1.97 -14.24 16.22
C GLU A 147 0.97 -13.78 15.16
N VAL A 148 0.78 -12.47 15.01
CA VAL A 148 -0.11 -11.90 13.98
C VAL A 148 0.40 -12.24 12.59
N LEU A 149 1.71 -12.12 12.33
CA LEU A 149 2.31 -12.49 11.06
C LEU A 149 2.13 -13.98 10.74
N ALA A 150 2.39 -14.85 11.71
CA ALA A 150 2.24 -16.29 11.53
C ALA A 150 0.79 -16.65 11.17
N ARG A 151 -0.18 -16.04 11.86
CA ARG A 151 -1.60 -16.20 11.54
C ARG A 151 -1.95 -15.67 10.15
N PHE A 152 -1.43 -14.50 9.78
CA PHE A 152 -1.63 -13.93 8.44
C PHE A 152 -1.17 -14.91 7.36
N HIS A 153 0.06 -15.42 7.45
CA HIS A 153 0.60 -16.36 6.46
C HIS A 153 -0.25 -17.62 6.35
N MET A 154 -0.64 -18.21 7.48
CA MET A 154 -1.51 -19.39 7.49
C MET A 154 -2.86 -19.13 6.80
N ILE A 155 -3.50 -17.98 7.08
CA ILE A 155 -4.79 -17.63 6.50
C ILE A 155 -4.65 -17.35 5.00
N ALA A 156 -3.61 -16.59 4.60
CA ALA A 156 -3.34 -16.26 3.21
C ALA A 156 -3.10 -17.53 2.37
N ASP A 157 -2.27 -18.46 2.84
CA ASP A 157 -2.00 -19.72 2.15
C ASP A 157 -3.27 -20.59 2.02
N GLN A 158 -4.07 -20.66 3.09
CA GLN A 158 -5.33 -21.42 3.09
C GLN A 158 -6.41 -20.81 2.21
N SER A 159 -6.38 -19.48 2.01
CA SER A 159 -7.36 -18.77 1.19
C SER A 159 -7.29 -19.18 -0.28
N LYS A 160 -6.11 -19.65 -0.74
CA LYS A 160 -5.80 -19.93 -2.15
C LYS A 160 -6.05 -18.74 -3.08
N LEU A 161 -6.18 -17.53 -2.53
CA LEU A 161 -6.23 -16.33 -3.34
C LEU A 161 -4.86 -16.16 -3.99
N SER A 162 -4.88 -15.88 -5.28
CA SER A 162 -3.68 -15.60 -6.04
C SER A 162 -3.94 -14.43 -6.96
N VAL A 163 -2.98 -13.53 -7.05
CA VAL A 163 -2.94 -12.50 -8.06
C VAL A 163 -1.58 -12.52 -8.72
N SER A 164 -1.54 -12.30 -10.04
CA SER A 164 -0.28 -12.05 -10.70
C SER A 164 0.14 -10.63 -10.32
N HIS A 165 1.10 -10.53 -9.40
CA HIS A 165 1.72 -9.26 -9.04
C HIS A 165 3.17 -9.27 -9.49
N VAL A 166 3.61 -8.20 -10.15
CA VAL A 166 5.02 -8.00 -10.45
C VAL A 166 5.55 -7.04 -9.39
N PRO A 167 6.39 -7.52 -8.47
CA PRO A 167 6.93 -6.66 -7.44
C PRO A 167 7.79 -5.55 -8.04
N TYR A 168 7.56 -4.32 -7.56
CA TYR A 168 8.32 -3.13 -7.90
C TYR A 168 9.09 -2.66 -6.66
N ILE A 169 10.36 -2.27 -6.83
CA ILE A 169 11.18 -1.68 -5.77
C ILE A 169 11.53 -0.29 -6.24
N ALA A 170 11.02 0.74 -5.57
CA ALA A 170 11.44 2.11 -5.81
C ALA A 170 12.93 2.28 -5.45
N VAL A 171 13.68 3.04 -6.25
CA VAL A 171 15.14 3.23 -6.05
C VAL A 171 15.43 3.86 -4.69
N GLU A 172 14.50 4.69 -4.22
CA GLU A 172 14.52 5.39 -2.96
C GLU A 172 14.56 4.42 -1.77
N HIS A 173 13.98 3.22 -1.92
CA HIS A 173 13.95 2.19 -0.88
C HIS A 173 15.23 1.34 -0.82
N ARG A 174 16.17 1.50 -1.76
CA ARG A 174 17.45 0.77 -1.81
C ARG A 174 18.26 0.88 -0.52
N ARG A 175 18.34 2.09 0.05
CA ARG A 175 19.12 2.33 1.28
C ARG A 175 18.53 1.59 2.47
N GLY A 176 17.20 1.45 2.50
CA GLY A 176 16.48 0.66 3.49
C GLY A 176 16.82 -0.83 3.37
N ILE A 177 16.74 -1.38 2.15
CA ILE A 177 17.03 -2.79 1.89
C ILE A 177 18.48 -3.15 2.24
N LEU A 178 19.45 -2.30 1.90
CA LEU A 178 20.85 -2.53 2.26
C LEU A 178 21.07 -2.50 3.77
N LYS A 179 20.45 -1.55 4.46
CA LYS A 179 20.56 -1.45 5.91
C LYS A 179 19.89 -2.64 6.61
N GLU A 180 18.75 -3.08 6.10
CA GLU A 180 18.07 -4.29 6.58
C GLU A 180 18.95 -5.53 6.36
N LEU A 181 19.55 -5.66 5.17
CA LEU A 181 20.49 -6.73 4.86
C LEU A 181 21.67 -6.77 5.85
N GLU A 182 22.29 -5.62 6.11
CA GLU A 182 23.38 -5.50 7.08
C GLU A 182 22.93 -5.96 8.48
N LEU A 183 21.77 -5.47 8.94
CA LEU A 183 21.22 -5.85 10.24
C LEU A 183 20.93 -7.35 10.34
N LEU A 184 20.34 -7.96 9.32
CA LEU A 184 20.03 -9.39 9.28
C LEU A 184 21.30 -10.24 9.30
N LEU A 185 22.35 -9.80 8.61
CA LEU A 185 23.65 -10.46 8.61
C LEU A 185 24.35 -10.34 9.96
N ASP A 186 24.38 -9.14 10.55
CA ASP A 186 24.96 -8.88 11.86
C ASP A 186 24.28 -9.70 12.96
N ARG A 187 22.96 -9.91 12.84
CA ARG A 187 22.17 -10.74 13.75
C ARG A 187 22.23 -12.23 13.43
N SER A 188 23.00 -12.63 12.41
CA SER A 188 23.12 -14.04 11.96
C SER A 188 21.77 -14.67 11.57
N ILE A 189 20.79 -13.86 11.15
CA ILE A 189 19.48 -14.33 10.66
C ILE A 189 19.63 -14.88 9.22
N ILE A 190 20.55 -14.30 8.45
CA ILE A 190 20.90 -14.76 7.10
C ILE A 190 22.37 -15.15 7.02
N SER A 191 22.70 -16.08 6.12
CA SER A 191 24.09 -16.48 5.87
C SER A 191 24.84 -15.41 5.09
N LYS A 192 26.19 -15.45 5.18
CA LYS A 192 27.07 -14.62 4.34
C LYS A 192 26.84 -14.85 2.85
N ASP A 193 26.51 -16.08 2.46
CA ASP A 193 26.23 -16.44 1.06
C ASP A 193 24.92 -15.80 0.57
N ASN A 194 23.87 -15.84 1.39
CA ASN A 194 22.61 -15.16 1.08
C ASN A 194 22.80 -13.64 1.01
N ALA A 195 23.58 -13.07 1.93
CA ALA A 195 23.86 -11.64 1.93
C ALA A 195 24.66 -11.20 0.70
N LYS A 196 25.61 -12.04 0.27
CA LYS A 196 26.38 -11.82 -0.96
C LYS A 196 25.47 -11.84 -2.20
N LEU A 197 24.56 -12.82 -2.31
CA LEU A 197 23.61 -12.90 -3.42
C LEU A 197 22.70 -11.66 -3.49
N ILE A 198 22.18 -11.21 -2.36
CA ILE A 198 21.34 -10.00 -2.30
C ILE A 198 22.17 -8.77 -2.71
N SER A 199 23.40 -8.64 -2.21
CA SER A 199 24.31 -7.54 -2.57
C SER A 199 24.65 -7.52 -4.06
N GLU A 200 24.92 -8.69 -4.66
CA GLU A 200 25.20 -8.83 -6.09
C GLU A 200 23.97 -8.46 -6.93
N CYS A 201 22.78 -8.87 -6.52
CA CYS A 201 21.53 -8.52 -7.20
C CYS A 201 21.26 -7.00 -7.14
N LEU A 202 21.56 -6.36 -6.00
CA LEU A 202 21.43 -4.90 -5.87
C LEU A 202 22.52 -4.15 -6.65
N ALA A 203 23.73 -4.69 -6.75
CA ALA A 203 24.80 -4.11 -7.56
C ALA A 203 24.53 -4.28 -9.07
N GLU A 204 23.93 -5.39 -9.49
CA GLU A 204 23.45 -5.56 -10.87
C GLU A 204 22.36 -4.54 -11.20
N PHE A 205 21.42 -4.34 -10.27
CA PHE A 205 20.42 -3.28 -10.34
C PHE A 205 21.10 -1.91 -10.50
N ASP A 206 22.06 -1.55 -9.63
CA ASP A 206 22.80 -0.28 -9.71
C ASP A 206 23.55 -0.09 -11.03
N ASN A 207 24.16 -1.15 -11.57
CA ASN A 207 24.83 -1.08 -12.88
C ASN A 207 23.84 -0.92 -14.04
N GLY A 208 22.62 -1.41 -13.88
CA GLY A 208 21.50 -1.08 -14.76
C GLY A 208 21.14 0.40 -14.66
N ILE A 209 21.05 0.93 -13.44
CA ILE A 209 20.71 2.33 -13.14
C ILE A 209 21.77 3.30 -13.68
N ALA A 210 23.03 3.13 -13.29
CA ALA A 210 24.14 4.04 -13.58
C ALA A 210 24.43 4.20 -15.08
N LYS A 211 24.04 3.21 -15.90
CA LYS A 211 24.14 3.30 -17.37
C LYS A 211 23.09 4.23 -18.00
N HIS A 212 22.12 4.72 -17.22
CA HIS A 212 20.99 5.54 -17.67
C HIS A 212 20.90 6.87 -16.87
N SER A 213 22.06 7.40 -16.45
CA SER A 213 22.20 8.51 -15.49
C SER A 213 21.53 9.83 -15.89
N GLU A 214 21.16 10.01 -17.16
CA GLU A 214 20.43 11.19 -17.64
C GLU A 214 18.96 11.23 -17.14
N MET A 215 18.45 10.13 -16.60
CA MET A 215 17.06 9.98 -16.15
C MET A 215 16.85 10.15 -14.63
N HIS A 216 17.86 10.65 -13.92
CA HIS A 216 17.88 10.75 -12.45
C HIS A 216 16.99 11.84 -11.84
N GLU A 217 16.44 12.77 -12.63
CA GLU A 217 15.50 13.79 -12.11
C GLU A 217 14.08 13.24 -11.83
N ILE A 218 13.79 11.97 -12.15
CA ILE A 218 12.41 11.44 -12.19
C ILE A 218 12.17 10.19 -11.30
N GLY A 219 13.17 9.69 -10.54
CA GLY A 219 12.95 8.65 -9.51
C GLY A 219 12.50 7.27 -10.04
N MET A 220 13.38 6.56 -10.76
CA MET A 220 13.01 5.35 -11.51
C MET A 220 14.04 4.22 -11.33
N LEU A 221 13.63 2.95 -11.12
CA LEU A 221 14.20 1.70 -11.69
C LEU A 221 13.63 0.39 -11.09
N LEU A 222 13.53 -0.68 -11.92
CA LEU A 222 12.94 -2.02 -11.64
C LEU A 222 13.96 -3.13 -11.31
N CYS A 223 13.64 -4.01 -10.34
CA CYS A 223 14.39 -5.26 -10.10
C CYS A 223 13.47 -6.49 -9.98
N LYS A 224 13.67 -7.50 -10.84
CA LYS A 224 12.79 -8.69 -11.02
C LYS A 224 12.96 -9.81 -9.97
N ARG A 225 13.76 -9.64 -8.91
CA ARG A 225 14.20 -10.79 -8.07
C ARG A 225 14.18 -10.63 -6.55
N ILE A 226 13.70 -9.52 -5.99
CA ILE A 226 13.78 -9.31 -4.53
C ILE A 226 12.48 -8.72 -3.99
N VAL A 227 11.37 -9.45 -3.91
CA VAL A 227 10.26 -8.99 -3.04
C VAL A 227 9.52 -10.20 -2.49
N LEU A 228 9.80 -10.52 -1.23
CA LEU A 228 8.87 -11.31 -0.42
C LEU A 228 8.71 -10.75 1.00
N LEU A 229 9.35 -9.63 1.35
CA LEU A 229 9.39 -9.16 2.75
C LEU A 229 8.75 -7.79 3.01
N GLN A 230 8.66 -6.88 2.03
CA GLN A 230 8.21 -5.50 2.32
C GLN A 230 6.72 -5.21 2.07
N GLN A 231 6.00 -6.01 1.28
CA GLN A 231 4.61 -5.68 0.89
C GLN A 231 3.52 -6.25 1.81
N ILE A 232 3.89 -6.87 2.94
CA ILE A 232 2.92 -7.49 3.87
C ILE A 232 2.75 -6.65 5.15
N PHE A 233 3.59 -5.64 5.39
CA PHE A 233 3.68 -4.96 6.68
C PHE A 233 3.30 -3.48 6.74
N PHE A 234 2.95 -2.86 5.61
CA PHE A 234 2.55 -1.45 5.56
C PHE A 234 1.37 -1.24 4.60
#